data_AF-A0A4Q0T8G6-F1
#
_entry.id   AF-A0A4Q0T8G6-F1
#
_cell.length_a   1.000
_cell.length_b   1.000
_cell.length_c   1.000
_cell.angle_alpha   90.00
_cell.angle_beta   90.00
_cell.angle_gamma   90.00
#
_symmetry.space_group_name_H-M   'P 1'
#
loop_
_entity.id
_entity.type
_entity.pdbx_description
1 polymer ?
#
loop_
_entity_poly.entity_id
_entity_poly.type
_entity_poly.pdbx_seq_one_letter_code
_entity_poly.pdbx_strand_id
1 'polypeptide(L)'
;MKRLVATLSLAVALWPGFALCQSNRLPLPKPVFTAKTVIIFNNTHNEAVEQGATEALKRWGKLTVVDDPDLADITLTFDKKSAHEGTSSQKTDKDGTPSSNYSLSFSSSIHMHATLKGDSTSFYDATTTESKKKAGAECVTDLQQAYISGR
;
A
#
# COMPACT_ATOMS: atom_id res chain seq x y z
N MET A 1 31.56 -13.60 46.62
CA MET A 1 31.37 -14.88 45.91
C MET A 1 30.18 -14.74 44.98
N LYS A 2 30.38 -14.99 43.67
CA LYS A 2 29.49 -15.64 42.69
C LYS A 2 27.95 -15.39 42.73
N ARG A 3 27.45 -14.90 41.57
CA ARG A 3 26.32 -15.44 40.74
C ARG A 3 24.90 -15.07 41.22
N LEU A 4 23.88 -14.79 40.40
CA LEU A 4 23.66 -14.89 38.95
C LEU A 4 22.44 -14.01 38.58
N VAL A 5 22.52 -13.44 37.37
CA VAL A 5 21.48 -12.73 36.62
C VAL A 5 20.39 -13.71 36.17
N ALA A 6 19.12 -13.28 36.17
CA ALA A 6 18.10 -13.78 35.24
C ALA A 6 16.89 -12.81 35.17
N THR A 7 17.07 -11.69 34.47
CA THR A 7 15.97 -10.84 34.00
C THR A 7 15.29 -11.52 32.81
N LEU A 8 14.08 -12.04 33.01
CA LEU A 8 13.25 -12.60 31.93
C LEU A 8 12.31 -11.51 31.41
N SER A 9 12.80 -10.68 30.48
CA SER A 9 11.97 -9.71 29.76
C SER A 9 11.25 -10.40 28.61
N LEU A 10 10.01 -10.81 28.84
CA LEU A 10 9.13 -11.37 27.82
C LEU A 10 8.50 -10.21 27.00
N ALA A 11 9.24 -9.67 26.03
CA ALA A 11 8.72 -8.72 25.06
C ALA A 11 8.02 -9.48 23.92
N VAL A 12 6.73 -9.79 24.11
CA VAL A 12 5.85 -10.22 23.01
C VAL A 12 5.60 -8.99 22.14
N ALA A 13 6.39 -8.83 21.09
CA ALA A 13 6.10 -7.89 20.02
C ALA A 13 4.83 -8.37 19.30
N LEU A 14 3.67 -7.84 19.70
CA LEU A 14 2.49 -7.80 18.85
C LEU A 14 2.86 -6.96 17.62
N TRP A 15 3.34 -7.60 16.56
CA TRP A 15 3.30 -7.00 15.24
C TRP A 15 1.84 -7.03 14.77
N PRO A 16 1.19 -5.87 14.58
CA PRO A 16 -0.11 -5.85 13.93
C PRO A 16 0.08 -6.40 12.53
N GLY A 17 -0.72 -7.41 12.18
CA GLY A 17 -0.72 -7.99 10.84
C GLY A 17 -0.87 -6.90 9.79
N PHE A 18 0.16 -6.73 8.98
CA PHE A 18 0.11 -5.92 7.77
C PHE A 18 -0.82 -6.64 6.80
N ALA A 19 -1.90 -5.98 6.40
CA ALA A 19 -2.65 -6.44 5.24
C ALA A 19 -1.68 -6.35 4.06
N LEU A 20 -1.34 -7.51 3.49
CA LEU A 20 -0.33 -7.57 2.44
C LEU A 20 -0.83 -6.81 1.22
N CYS A 21 -0.09 -5.77 0.84
CA CYS A 21 -0.29 -5.10 -0.43
C CYS A 21 -0.14 -6.17 -1.53
N GLN A 22 -1.17 -6.36 -2.36
CA GLN A 22 -1.09 -7.31 -3.46
C GLN A 22 -0.37 -6.61 -4.61
N SER A 23 0.93 -6.87 -4.75
CA SER A 23 1.76 -6.37 -5.84
C SER A 23 2.00 -7.40 -6.92
N ASN A 24 2.03 -6.95 -8.18
CA ASN A 24 2.41 -7.79 -9.31
C ASN A 24 3.95 -7.78 -9.40
N ARG A 25 4.59 -8.84 -8.88
CA ARG A 25 6.05 -8.91 -8.70
C ARG A 25 6.80 -9.19 -10.00
N LEU A 26 6.75 -8.25 -10.94
CA LEU A 26 7.71 -8.22 -12.04
C LEU A 26 9.06 -7.68 -11.51
N PRO A 27 10.19 -8.17 -12.03
CA PRO A 27 11.50 -7.64 -11.66
C PRO A 27 11.55 -6.14 -11.99
N LEU A 28 11.99 -5.33 -11.02
CA LEU A 28 12.07 -3.89 -11.20
C LEU A 28 13.07 -3.54 -12.32
N PRO A 29 12.74 -2.60 -13.21
CA PRO A 29 13.63 -2.21 -14.28
C PRO A 29 14.88 -1.52 -13.72
N LYS A 30 16.04 -1.78 -14.34
CA LYS A 30 17.35 -1.29 -13.88
C LYS A 30 17.41 0.21 -13.53
N PRO A 31 16.77 1.13 -14.28
CA PRO A 31 16.79 2.56 -13.96
C PRO A 31 16.21 2.92 -12.58
N VAL A 32 15.34 2.07 -12.02
CA VAL A 32 14.77 2.28 -10.67
C VAL A 32 15.84 2.29 -9.60
N PHE A 33 16.90 1.48 -9.75
CA PHE A 33 17.99 1.39 -8.77
C PHE A 33 18.95 2.59 -8.82
N THR A 34 18.88 3.40 -9.87
CA THR A 34 19.67 4.63 -10.03
C THR A 34 18.89 5.89 -9.67
N ALA A 35 17.57 5.80 -9.56
CA ALA A 35 16.69 6.90 -9.18
C ALA A 35 17.01 7.40 -7.76
N LYS A 36 16.94 8.73 -7.58
CA LYS A 36 17.20 9.40 -6.30
C LYS A 36 16.04 10.26 -5.85
N THR A 37 15.23 10.74 -6.78
CA THR A 37 14.10 11.62 -6.49
C THR A 37 12.79 10.94 -6.82
N VAL A 38 11.77 11.27 -6.04
CA VAL A 38 10.42 10.76 -6.21
C VAL A 38 9.41 11.86 -5.99
N ILE A 39 8.38 11.92 -6.82
CA ILE A 39 7.20 12.77 -6.58
C ILE A 39 6.00 11.89 -6.23
N ILE A 40 5.10 12.42 -5.41
CA ILE A 40 3.85 11.78 -5.03
C ILE A 40 2.71 12.54 -5.67
N PHE A 41 1.90 11.86 -6.47
CA PHE A 41 0.60 12.37 -6.91
C PHE A 41 -0.52 11.66 -6.16
N ASN A 42 -1.33 12.42 -5.45
CA ASN A 42 -2.41 11.88 -4.63
C ASN A 42 -3.78 12.19 -5.22
N ASN A 43 -4.32 11.26 -6.00
CA ASN A 43 -5.67 11.34 -6.57
C ASN A 43 -6.74 10.70 -5.66
N THR A 44 -6.38 10.28 -4.44
CA THR A 44 -7.32 9.63 -3.51
C THR A 44 -8.28 10.62 -2.82
N HIS A 45 -8.09 11.92 -3.03
CA HIS A 45 -8.72 13.03 -2.29
C HIS A 45 -8.53 12.93 -0.76
N ASN A 46 -7.43 12.32 -0.33
CA ASN A 46 -7.13 12.13 1.09
C ASN A 46 -5.65 12.43 1.38
N GLU A 47 -5.39 13.61 1.92
CA GLU A 47 -4.04 14.09 2.25
C GLU A 47 -3.28 13.15 3.20
N ALA A 48 -3.99 12.39 4.04
CA ALA A 48 -3.35 11.45 4.95
C ALA A 48 -2.59 10.36 4.20
N VAL A 49 -3.04 9.94 3.00
CA VAL A 49 -2.35 8.94 2.17
C VAL A 49 -0.96 9.44 1.78
N GLU A 50 -0.88 10.66 1.26
CA GLU A 50 0.37 11.31 0.89
C GLU A 50 1.29 11.53 2.10
N GLN A 51 0.75 11.93 3.25
CA GLN A 51 1.52 12.04 4.48
C GLN A 51 2.13 10.68 4.88
N GLY A 52 1.36 9.60 4.79
CA GLY A 52 1.81 8.24 5.08
C GLY A 52 2.92 7.78 4.15
N ALA A 53 2.74 8.01 2.84
CA ALA A 53 3.74 7.69 1.82
C ALA A 53 5.03 8.51 2.03
N THR A 54 4.91 9.82 2.28
CA THR A 54 6.04 10.72 2.54
C THR A 54 6.84 10.29 3.77
N GLU A 55 6.16 9.95 4.87
CA GLU A 55 6.84 9.45 6.08
C GLU A 55 7.56 8.12 5.83
N ALA A 56 6.94 7.21 5.08
CA ALA A 56 7.56 5.93 4.73
C ALA A 56 8.79 6.12 3.82
N LEU A 57 8.72 7.01 2.82
CA LEU A 57 9.84 7.33 1.94
C LEU A 57 10.99 7.97 2.72
N LYS A 58 10.68 8.90 3.64
CA LYS A 58 11.69 9.51 4.53
C LYS A 58 12.37 8.47 5.42
N ARG A 59 11.60 7.50 5.96
CA ARG A 59 12.16 6.39 6.75
C ARG A 59 13.04 5.46 5.91
N TRP A 60 12.67 5.23 4.65
CA TRP A 60 13.47 4.41 3.73
C TRP A 60 14.80 5.09 3.38
N GLY A 61 14.80 6.42 3.20
CA GLY A 61 16.02 7.22 3.06
C GLY A 61 16.82 6.97 1.77
N LYS A 62 16.24 6.27 0.79
CA LYS A 62 16.84 6.06 -0.55
C LYS A 62 16.36 7.06 -1.59
N LEU A 63 15.11 7.48 -1.49
CA LEU A 63 14.48 8.43 -2.39
C LEU A 63 14.19 9.73 -1.64
N THR A 64 14.45 10.85 -2.27
CA THR A 64 14.10 12.18 -1.78
C THR A 64 12.79 12.61 -2.43
N VAL A 65 11.80 12.96 -1.59
CA VAL A 65 10.53 13.49 -2.09
C VAL A 65 10.77 14.89 -2.62
N VAL A 66 10.37 15.15 -3.87
CA VAL A 66 10.44 16.45 -4.53
C VAL A 66 9.03 16.92 -4.89
N ASP A 67 8.82 18.23 -4.87
CA ASP A 67 7.54 18.85 -5.20
C ASP A 67 7.40 19.17 -6.69
N ASP A 68 8.50 19.11 -7.44
CA ASP A 68 8.56 19.40 -8.87
C ASP A 68 8.64 18.10 -9.70
N PRO A 69 7.65 17.82 -10.58
CA PRO A 69 7.67 16.62 -11.42
C PRO A 69 8.86 16.57 -12.37
N ASP A 70 9.39 17.72 -12.80
CA ASP A 70 10.53 17.77 -13.71
C ASP A 70 11.84 17.36 -13.02
N LEU A 71 11.88 17.40 -11.68
CA LEU A 71 13.03 16.96 -10.89
C LEU A 71 12.90 15.50 -10.40
N ALA A 72 11.75 14.87 -10.59
CA ALA A 72 11.48 13.52 -10.10
C ALA A 72 11.92 12.43 -11.09
N ASP A 73 12.70 11.46 -10.61
CA ASP A 73 13.08 10.28 -11.40
C ASP A 73 11.95 9.23 -11.43
N ILE A 74 11.19 9.14 -10.32
CA ILE A 74 10.07 8.24 -10.13
C ILE A 74 8.83 9.04 -9.76
N THR A 75 7.69 8.67 -10.32
CA THR A 75 6.39 9.20 -9.94
C THR A 75 5.57 8.11 -9.26
N LEU A 76 5.09 8.37 -8.04
CA LEU A 76 4.17 7.52 -7.30
C LEU A 76 2.77 8.13 -7.34
N THR A 77 1.87 7.52 -8.11
CA THR A 77 0.48 7.95 -8.21
C THR A 77 -0.40 7.07 -7.32
N PHE A 78 -1.17 7.69 -6.44
CA PHE A 78 -2.13 7.02 -5.57
C PHE A 78 -3.55 7.30 -6.04
N ASP A 79 -4.27 6.26 -6.44
CA ASP A 79 -5.64 6.34 -6.92
C ASP A 79 -6.57 5.54 -6.01
N LYS A 80 -7.77 6.06 -5.78
CA LYS A 80 -8.80 5.34 -5.01
C LYS A 80 -9.74 4.64 -5.97
N LYS A 81 -9.87 3.31 -5.85
CA LYS A 81 -10.92 2.55 -6.53
C LYS A 81 -11.97 2.06 -5.54
N SER A 82 -13.21 2.42 -5.82
CA SER A 82 -14.38 1.86 -5.15
C SER A 82 -14.95 0.74 -6.00
N ALA A 83 -14.94 -0.48 -5.49
CA ALA A 83 -15.71 -1.59 -6.04
C ALA A 83 -17.09 -1.60 -5.37
N HIS A 84 -18.15 -1.64 -6.17
CA HIS A 84 -19.51 -1.84 -5.70
C HIS A 84 -19.97 -3.22 -6.16
N GLU A 85 -19.96 -4.20 -5.26
CA GLU A 85 -20.54 -5.51 -5.51
C GLU A 85 -21.80 -5.68 -4.66
N GLY A 86 -22.94 -5.79 -5.34
CA GLY A 86 -24.20 -6.18 -4.74
C GLY A 86 -24.45 -7.65 -5.02
N THR A 87 -24.58 -8.47 -3.97
CA THR A 87 -25.03 -9.86 -4.12
C THR A 87 -26.45 -9.98 -3.58
N SER A 88 -27.41 -10.27 -4.45
CA SER A 88 -28.76 -10.67 -4.03
C SER A 88 -28.78 -12.18 -3.82
N SER A 89 -29.04 -12.61 -2.59
CA SER A 89 -29.29 -14.02 -2.28
C SER A 89 -30.78 -14.19 -2.03
N GLN A 90 -31.52 -14.68 -3.02
CA GLN A 90 -32.90 -15.09 -2.80
C GLN A 90 -32.89 -16.51 -2.22
N LYS A 91 -33.32 -16.66 -0.97
CA LYS A 91 -33.60 -17.97 -0.37
C LYS A 91 -35.08 -18.05 -0.05
N THR A 92 -35.69 -19.18 -0.35
CA THR A 92 -37.07 -19.47 0.04
C THR A 92 -37.02 -20.16 1.39
N ASP A 93 -37.65 -19.56 2.40
CA ASP A 93 -37.76 -20.16 3.73
C ASP A 93 -38.76 -21.33 3.70
N LYS A 94 -38.70 -22.22 4.71
CA LYS A 94 -39.50 -23.45 4.77
C LYS A 94 -41.03 -23.23 4.79
N ASP A 95 -41.47 -22.00 5.01
CA ASP A 95 -42.88 -21.59 5.02
C ASP A 95 -43.35 -20.95 3.69
N GLY A 96 -42.52 -20.96 2.64
CA GLY A 96 -42.87 -20.44 1.31
C GLY A 96 -42.83 -18.92 1.17
N THR A 97 -42.49 -18.20 2.25
CA THR A 97 -42.28 -16.74 2.21
C THR A 97 -40.90 -16.43 1.63
N PRO A 98 -40.79 -15.62 0.57
CA PRO A 98 -39.50 -15.18 0.07
C PRO A 98 -38.88 -14.18 1.05
N SER A 99 -37.74 -14.51 1.66
CA SER A 99 -36.92 -13.55 2.41
C SER A 99 -35.80 -13.03 1.51
N SER A 100 -35.87 -11.75 1.16
CA SER A 100 -34.86 -11.07 0.37
C SER A 100 -33.84 -10.42 1.31
N ASN A 101 -32.65 -11.00 1.44
CA ASN A 101 -31.54 -10.33 2.10
C ASN A 101 -30.68 -9.64 1.03
N TYR A 102 -30.61 -8.31 1.12
CA TYR A 102 -29.75 -7.49 0.29
C TYR A 102 -28.48 -7.17 1.07
N SER A 103 -27.33 -7.64 0.58
CA SER A 103 -26.02 -7.31 1.15
C SER A 103 -25.24 -6.48 0.15
N LEU A 104 -24.95 -5.23 0.52
CA LEU A 104 -24.06 -4.35 -0.23
C LEU A 104 -22.67 -4.42 0.37
N SER A 105 -21.68 -4.84 -0.42
CA SER A 105 -20.28 -4.75 -0.03
C SER A 105 -19.66 -3.52 -0.69
N PHE A 106 -19.27 -2.55 0.15
CA PHE A 106 -18.52 -1.38 -0.30
C PHE A 106 -17.05 -1.59 0.06
N SER A 107 -16.23 -1.94 -0.93
CA SER A 107 -14.78 -2.01 -0.76
C SER A 107 -14.14 -0.82 -1.45
N SER A 108 -13.42 0.00 -0.69
CA SER A 108 -12.53 1.02 -1.26
C SER A 108 -11.10 0.55 -1.11
N SER A 109 -10.39 0.42 -2.22
CA SER A 109 -8.97 0.11 -2.25
C SER A 109 -8.19 1.32 -2.76
N ILE A 110 -6.97 1.46 -2.27
CA ILE A 110 -5.99 2.42 -2.78
C ILE A 110 -5.01 1.63 -3.64
N HIS A 111 -4.85 2.10 -4.87
CA HIS A 111 -3.86 1.61 -5.81
C HIS A 111 -2.71 2.61 -5.85
N MET A 112 -1.49 2.12 -5.76
CA MET A 112 -0.28 2.88 -6.01
C MET A 112 0.32 2.38 -7.33
N HIS A 113 0.62 3.33 -8.21
CA HIS A 113 1.27 3.12 -9.48
C HIS A 113 2.63 3.83 -9.46
N ALA A 114 3.72 3.11 -9.69
CA ALA A 114 5.05 3.69 -9.80
C ALA A 114 5.50 3.71 -11.27
N THR A 115 5.84 4.90 -11.76
CA THR A 115 6.29 5.14 -13.14
C THR A 115 7.67 5.80 -13.13
N LEU A 116 8.48 5.52 -14.15
CA LEU A 116 9.76 6.19 -14.35
C LEU A 116 9.55 7.47 -15.16
N LYS A 117 10.41 8.46 -14.93
CA LYS A 117 10.41 9.69 -15.72
C LYS A 117 10.52 9.38 -17.22
N GLY A 118 9.57 9.91 -18.00
CA GLY A 118 9.51 9.72 -19.44
C GLY A 118 8.87 8.40 -19.89
N ASP A 119 8.39 7.57 -18.96
CA ASP A 119 7.62 6.37 -19.26
C ASP A 119 6.14 6.59 -18.90
N SER A 120 5.23 6.05 -19.73
CA SER A 120 3.79 6.04 -19.48
C SER A 120 3.31 4.78 -18.77
N THR A 121 4.20 3.79 -18.60
CA THR A 121 3.86 2.47 -18.07
C THR A 121 4.31 2.35 -16.63
N SER A 122 3.43 1.86 -15.77
CA SER A 122 3.80 1.50 -14.40
C SER A 122 4.79 0.34 -14.42
N PHE A 123 5.94 0.53 -13.77
CA PHE A 123 6.88 -0.56 -13.53
C PHE A 123 6.54 -1.34 -12.26
N TYR A 124 5.72 -0.75 -11.39
CA TYR A 124 5.27 -1.36 -10.15
C TYR A 124 3.87 -0.90 -9.81
N ASP A 125 3.03 -1.84 -9.42
CA ASP A 125 1.67 -1.57 -8.96
C ASP A 125 1.45 -2.27 -7.62
N ALA A 126 0.87 -1.56 -6.67
CA ALA A 126 0.55 -2.08 -5.35
C ALA A 126 -0.90 -1.72 -5.01
N THR A 127 -1.63 -2.64 -4.38
CA THR A 127 -3.02 -2.40 -3.98
C THR A 127 -3.22 -2.74 -2.51
N THR A 128 -3.83 -1.83 -1.75
CA THR A 128 -4.20 -2.05 -0.35
C THR A 128 -5.68 -1.73 -0.11
N THR A 129 -6.32 -2.48 0.78
CA THR A 129 -7.66 -2.18 1.29
C THR A 129 -7.62 -1.23 2.49
N GLU A 130 -6.43 -0.90 2.99
CA GLU A 130 -6.26 0.12 4.01
C GLU A 130 -6.61 1.50 3.47
N SER A 131 -6.88 2.43 4.39
CA SER A 131 -7.22 3.81 4.03
C SER A 131 -6.30 4.82 4.73
N LYS A 132 -6.30 6.06 4.21
CA LYS A 132 -5.60 7.20 4.82
C LYS A 132 -4.09 6.95 4.92
N LYS A 133 -3.48 7.37 6.03
CA LYS A 133 -2.05 7.29 6.32
C LYS A 133 -1.46 5.89 6.24
N LYS A 134 -2.20 4.87 6.66
CA LYS A 134 -1.71 3.49 6.64
C LYS A 134 -1.53 2.99 5.21
N ALA A 135 -2.47 3.31 4.33
CA ALA A 135 -2.41 2.90 2.93
C ALA A 135 -1.15 3.42 2.21
N GLY A 136 -0.86 4.72 2.34
CA GLY A 136 0.33 5.30 1.73
C GLY A 136 1.62 4.70 2.28
N ALA A 137 1.69 4.48 3.59
CA ALA A 137 2.86 3.88 4.22
C ALA A 137 3.09 2.41 3.80
N GLU A 138 2.02 1.61 3.70
CA GLU A 138 2.09 0.21 3.29
C GLU A 138 2.54 0.06 1.83
N CYS A 139 1.96 0.83 0.90
CA CYS A 139 2.34 0.73 -0.51
C CYS A 139 3.82 1.07 -0.73
N VAL A 140 4.34 2.10 -0.01
CA VAL A 140 5.76 2.44 -0.05
C VAL A 140 6.63 1.35 0.59
N THR A 141 6.18 0.76 1.69
CA THR A 141 6.92 -0.33 2.35
C THR A 141 6.99 -1.56 1.45
N ASP A 142 5.92 -1.88 0.74
CA ASP A 142 5.87 -2.97 -0.22
C ASP A 142 6.81 -2.70 -1.41
N LEU A 143 6.81 -1.48 -1.97
CA LEU A 143 7.78 -1.05 -2.98
C LEU A 143 9.22 -1.17 -2.48
N GLN A 144 9.49 -0.79 -1.23
CA GLN A 144 10.81 -0.94 -0.61
C GLN A 144 11.22 -2.42 -0.54
N GLN A 145 10.30 -3.33 -0.19
CA GLN A 145 10.59 -4.76 -0.16
C GLN A 145 10.88 -5.31 -1.57
N ALA A 146 10.11 -4.89 -2.57
CA ALA A 146 10.37 -5.24 -3.97
C ALA A 146 11.73 -4.72 -4.44
N TYR A 147 12.10 -3.49 -4.05
CA TYR A 147 13.41 -2.90 -4.34
C TYR A 147 14.56 -3.68 -3.71
N ILE A 148 14.42 -4.11 -2.46
CA ILE A 148 15.46 -4.91 -1.79
C ILE A 148 15.57 -6.30 -2.42
N SER A 149 14.44 -6.90 -2.81
CA SER A 149 14.39 -8.25 -3.38
C SER A 149 14.85 -8.33 -4.83
N GLY A 150 14.70 -7.24 -5.59
CA GLY A 150 15.09 -7.16 -7.00
C GLY A 150 16.53 -6.69 -7.24
N ARG A 151 17.25 -6.33 -6.17
CA ARG A 151 18.65 -5.89 -6.21
C ARG A 151 19.61 -7.08 -6.14
#